data_AF-A0AAD7XE17-F1
#
_entry.id   AF-A0AAD7XE17-F1
#
_cell.length_a   1.000
_cell.length_b   1.000
_cell.length_c   1.000
_cell.angle_alpha   90.00
_cell.angle_beta   90.00
_cell.angle_gamma   90.00
#
_symmetry.space_group_name_H-M   'P 1'
#
loop_
_entity.id
_entity.type
_entity.pdbx_description
1 polymer ?
#
loop_
_entity_poly.entity_id
_entity_poly.type
_entity_poly.pdbx_seq_one_letter_code
_entity_poly.pdbx_strand_id
1 'polypeptide(L)'
;MGQGGYLSIYNTTPHEWRRTFQFAYQMNSWEFPTTIAPYTSVNIYIEFDEGLFTHTGDDKGEVNYELVGCPAGQAQFQLIARLRDLNANFIEFPARLAPDTDVPVGGKLNIGWRDNGVAVFILAGQHGNLHVLKNAA
;
A
#
# COMPACT_ATOMS: atom_id res chain seq x y z
N MET A 1 -21.83 8.82 5.71
CA MET A 1 -21.30 9.14 4.37
C MET A 1 -19.90 9.63 4.62
N GLY A 2 -18.89 9.10 3.94
CA GLY A 2 -17.52 9.56 4.11
C GLY A 2 -16.77 9.72 2.80
N GLN A 3 -15.51 10.18 2.87
CA GLN A 3 -14.65 10.31 1.70
C GLN A 3 -14.23 8.95 1.18
N GLY A 4 -14.44 8.75 -0.11
CA GLY A 4 -14.28 7.46 -0.77
C GLY A 4 -13.52 7.60 -2.08
N GLY A 5 -12.71 6.61 -2.40
CA GLY A 5 -11.87 6.62 -3.59
C GLY A 5 -11.25 5.26 -3.85
N TYR A 6 -10.45 5.18 -4.90
CA TYR A 6 -9.82 3.93 -5.30
C TYR A 6 -8.30 3.98 -5.11
N LEU A 7 -7.73 2.85 -4.72
CA LEU A 7 -6.31 2.58 -4.80
C LEU A 7 -6.08 1.44 -5.81
N SER A 8 -5.47 1.78 -6.94
CA SER A 8 -5.00 0.79 -7.90
C SER A 8 -3.58 0.33 -7.53
N ILE A 9 -3.45 -0.97 -7.30
CA ILE A 9 -2.22 -1.62 -6.84
C ILE A 9 -1.72 -2.51 -7.95
N TYR A 10 -0.45 -2.35 -8.34
CA TYR A 10 0.18 -3.12 -9.40
C TYR A 10 1.34 -3.92 -8.82
N ASN A 11 1.18 -5.24 -8.79
CA ASN A 11 2.26 -6.16 -8.55
C ASN A 11 2.97 -6.44 -9.86
N THR A 12 4.07 -5.73 -10.11
CA THR A 12 4.93 -5.95 -11.29
C THR A 12 6.23 -6.67 -10.94
N THR A 13 6.22 -7.41 -9.83
CA THR A 13 7.33 -8.28 -9.41
C THR A 13 7.03 -9.74 -9.78
N PRO A 14 8.05 -10.63 -9.82
CA PRO A 14 7.84 -12.06 -10.04
C PRO A 14 7.27 -12.79 -8.81
N HIS A 15 6.99 -12.08 -7.71
CA HIS A 15 6.61 -12.68 -6.43
C HIS A 15 5.12 -12.47 -6.18
N GLU A 16 4.42 -13.52 -5.73
CA GLU A 16 3.09 -13.34 -5.17
C GLU A 16 3.19 -12.48 -3.92
N TRP A 17 2.28 -11.52 -3.79
CA TRP A 17 2.16 -10.76 -2.55
C TRP A 17 1.10 -11.41 -1.69
N ARG A 18 1.50 -11.94 -0.53
CA ARG A 18 0.57 -12.55 0.42
C ARG A 18 0.29 -11.59 1.56
N ARG A 19 -1.00 -11.32 1.81
CA ARG A 19 -1.44 -10.46 2.91
C ARG A 19 -1.13 -11.16 4.23
N THR A 20 -0.31 -10.53 5.06
CA THR A 20 0.07 -11.06 6.39
C THR A 20 -0.71 -10.39 7.51
N PHE A 21 -1.23 -9.19 7.28
CA PHE A 21 -1.97 -8.41 8.26
C PHE A 21 -2.96 -7.48 7.57
N GLN A 22 -4.10 -7.23 8.21
CA GLN A 22 -5.02 -6.13 7.86
C GLN A 22 -5.70 -5.64 9.14
N PHE A 23 -5.87 -4.33 9.24
CA PHE A 23 -6.59 -3.68 10.32
C PHE A 23 -7.29 -2.42 9.80
N ALA A 24 -8.48 -2.14 10.33
CA ALA A 24 -9.25 -0.95 10.01
C ALA A 24 -9.95 -0.42 11.26
N TYR A 25 -9.90 0.89 11.45
CA TYR A 25 -10.62 1.63 12.48
C TYR A 25 -11.10 2.96 11.89
N GLN A 26 -12.38 3.29 12.08
CA GLN A 26 -13.05 4.43 11.45
C GLN A 26 -12.92 4.44 9.91
N MET A 27 -13.08 3.26 9.30
CA MET A 27 -13.11 3.08 7.85
C MET A 27 -14.41 2.35 7.49
N ASN A 28 -15.19 2.89 6.55
CA ASN A 28 -16.32 2.20 5.94
C ASN A 28 -15.87 1.10 4.99
N SER A 29 -14.71 1.28 4.32
CA SER A 29 -14.10 0.29 3.44
C SER A 29 -12.59 0.28 3.57
N TRP A 30 -12.03 -0.88 3.91
CA TRP A 30 -10.60 -1.18 3.92
C TRP A 30 -10.40 -2.70 3.82
N GLU A 31 -10.74 -3.28 2.66
CA GLU A 31 -10.62 -4.71 2.40
C GLU A 31 -9.70 -4.98 1.21
N PHE A 32 -8.62 -5.69 1.47
CA PHE A 32 -7.59 -6.03 0.49
C PHE A 32 -7.61 -7.55 0.23
N PRO A 33 -7.26 -8.02 -0.97
CA PRO A 33 -7.23 -9.45 -1.24
C PRO A 33 -6.18 -10.16 -0.39
N THR A 34 -6.37 -11.46 -0.13
CA THR A 34 -5.38 -12.27 0.59
C THR A 34 -4.09 -12.47 -0.20
N THR A 35 -4.18 -12.42 -1.53
CA THR A 35 -3.04 -12.55 -2.44
C THR A 35 -3.16 -11.61 -3.63
N ILE A 36 -2.03 -11.15 -4.16
CA ILE A 36 -1.94 -10.46 -5.44
C ILE A 36 -0.88 -11.19 -6.27
N ALA A 37 -1.31 -11.82 -7.35
CA ALA A 37 -0.44 -12.64 -8.19
C ALA A 37 0.66 -11.82 -8.88
N PRO A 38 1.79 -12.44 -9.24
CA PRO A 38 2.83 -11.78 -10.04
C PRO A 38 2.27 -11.16 -11.32
N TYR A 39 2.74 -9.97 -11.66
CA TYR A 39 2.37 -9.25 -12.90
C TYR A 39 0.87 -8.96 -13.05
N THR A 40 0.15 -8.83 -11.93
CA THR A 40 -1.28 -8.49 -11.93
C THR A 40 -1.54 -7.18 -11.19
N SER A 41 -2.76 -6.67 -11.32
CA SER A 41 -3.21 -5.50 -10.59
C SER A 41 -4.57 -5.74 -9.95
N VAL A 42 -4.84 -4.99 -8.89
CA VAL A 42 -6.13 -4.96 -8.21
C VAL A 42 -6.54 -3.51 -7.97
N ASN A 43 -7.84 -3.26 -7.94
CA ASN A 43 -8.39 -1.94 -7.63
C ASN A 43 -9.21 -2.04 -6.35
N ILE A 44 -8.78 -1.32 -5.32
CA ILE A 44 -9.34 -1.40 -3.97
C ILE A 44 -10.16 -0.14 -3.70
N TYR A 45 -11.42 -0.30 -3.33
CA TYR A 45 -12.22 0.81 -2.85
C TYR A 45 -11.90 1.09 -1.38
N ILE A 46 -11.57 2.33 -1.07
CA ILE A 46 -11.26 2.81 0.27
C ILE A 46 -12.30 3.88 0.63
N GLU A 47 -12.87 3.79 1.82
CA GLU A 47 -13.82 4.78 2.32
C GLU A 47 -13.58 5.02 3.82
N PHE A 48 -13.39 6.27 4.19
CA PHE A 48 -13.27 6.72 5.58
C PHE A 48 -14.67 6.85 6.22
N ASP A 49 -14.80 6.61 7.53
CA ASP A 49 -16.08 6.81 8.24
C ASP A 49 -16.19 8.25 8.78
N GLU A 50 -17.12 9.05 8.25
CA GLU A 50 -17.34 10.46 8.65
C GLU A 50 -18.66 10.68 9.42
N GLY A 51 -18.97 9.80 10.37
CA GLY A 51 -20.13 9.96 11.28
C GLY A 51 -20.02 11.15 12.26
N LEU A 52 -21.15 11.56 12.84
CA LEU A 52 -21.29 12.68 13.80
C LEU A 52 -20.46 12.57 15.10
N PHE A 53 -19.71 11.47 15.28
CA PHE A 53 -18.82 11.23 16.42
C PHE A 53 -17.46 10.65 16.00
N THR A 54 -17.13 10.66 14.69
CA THR A 54 -15.81 10.21 14.22
C THR A 54 -14.84 11.38 14.20
N HIS A 55 -13.63 11.15 14.69
CA HIS A 55 -12.55 12.13 14.67
C HIS A 55 -11.61 11.69 13.56
N THR A 56 -11.47 12.50 12.53
CA THR A 56 -10.54 12.25 11.40
C THR A 56 -9.09 11.99 11.83
N GLY A 57 -8.75 12.39 13.06
CA GLY A 57 -7.52 12.07 13.78
C GLY A 57 -7.26 10.58 13.97
N ASP A 58 -8.32 9.78 14.12
CA ASP A 58 -8.26 8.38 14.50
C ASP A 58 -8.45 7.42 13.33
N ASP A 59 -8.81 7.93 12.13
CA ASP A 59 -8.89 7.17 10.89
C ASP A 59 -7.63 6.35 10.67
N LYS A 60 -7.77 5.03 10.60
CA LYS A 60 -6.62 4.14 10.51
C LYS A 60 -6.94 2.86 9.73
N GLY A 61 -6.35 2.74 8.54
CA GLY A 61 -6.26 1.50 7.78
C GLY A 61 -4.81 1.03 7.68
N GLU A 62 -4.55 -0.24 7.92
CA GLU A 62 -3.23 -0.87 7.72
C GLU A 62 -3.41 -2.19 6.97
N VAL A 63 -2.54 -2.47 6.00
CA VAL A 63 -2.41 -3.79 5.37
C VAL A 63 -0.95 -4.07 5.09
N ASN A 64 -0.50 -5.27 5.43
CA ASN A 64 0.87 -5.71 5.18
C ASN A 64 0.87 -6.84 4.17
N TYR A 65 1.83 -6.80 3.26
CA TYR A 65 2.09 -7.86 2.29
C TYR A 65 3.53 -8.32 2.38
N GLU A 66 3.73 -9.63 2.27
CA GLU A 66 5.04 -10.23 2.04
C GLU A 66 5.19 -10.67 0.57
N LEU A 67 6.40 -10.57 0.03
CA LEU A 67 6.74 -11.10 -1.29
C LEU A 67 7.19 -12.56 -1.13
N VAL A 68 6.29 -13.49 -1.47
CA VAL A 68 6.50 -14.93 -1.30
C VAL A 68 7.65 -15.41 -2.19
N GLY A 69 8.60 -16.14 -1.58
CA GLY A 69 9.76 -16.69 -2.28
C GLY A 69 10.80 -15.64 -2.69
N CYS A 70 10.71 -14.40 -2.18
CA CYS A 70 11.74 -13.39 -2.42
C CYS A 70 13.09 -13.83 -1.82
N PRO A 71 14.20 -13.83 -2.60
CA PRO A 71 15.53 -14.25 -2.12
C PRO A 71 16.06 -13.50 -0.90
N ALA A 72 15.55 -12.29 -0.65
CA ALA A 72 15.84 -11.51 0.54
C ALA A 72 15.49 -12.23 1.85
N GLY A 73 14.49 -13.11 1.83
CA GLY A 73 13.87 -13.70 3.02
C GLY A 73 13.11 -12.65 3.83
N GLN A 74 11.78 -12.75 3.91
CA GLN A 74 10.90 -11.81 4.64
C GLN A 74 10.79 -10.39 4.02
N ALA A 75 10.86 -10.26 2.70
CA ALA A 75 10.56 -8.98 2.03
C ALA A 75 9.09 -8.57 2.27
N GLN A 76 8.85 -7.45 2.97
CA GLN A 76 7.51 -7.00 3.36
C GLN A 76 7.33 -5.49 3.19
N PHE A 77 6.14 -5.07 2.76
CA PHE A 77 5.74 -3.67 2.77
C PHE A 77 4.35 -3.51 3.41
N GLN A 78 4.09 -2.30 3.89
CA GLN A 78 2.81 -1.92 4.48
C GLN A 78 2.19 -0.79 3.65
N LEU A 79 0.88 -0.89 3.38
CA LEU A 79 0.06 0.25 2.96
C LEU A 79 -0.73 0.74 4.17
N ILE A 80 -0.72 2.04 4.39
CA ILE A 80 -1.33 2.66 5.56
C ILE A 80 -2.15 3.89 5.15
N ALA A 81 -3.39 3.95 5.63
CA ALA A 81 -4.24 5.12 5.61
C ALA A 81 -4.27 5.73 7.01
N ARG A 82 -3.90 7.01 7.14
CA ARG A 82 -4.10 7.80 8.36
C ARG A 82 -4.36 9.25 8.02
N LEU A 83 -5.25 9.90 8.77
CA LEU A 83 -5.56 11.32 8.57
C LEU A 83 -5.90 11.66 7.09
N ARG A 84 -6.60 10.73 6.41
CA ARG A 84 -6.94 10.82 4.98
C ARG A 84 -5.73 10.90 4.04
N ASP A 85 -4.62 10.32 4.44
CA ASP A 85 -3.42 10.21 3.62
C ASP A 85 -3.03 8.75 3.44
N LEU A 86 -2.69 8.37 2.21
CA LEU A 86 -2.25 7.02 1.85
C LEU A 86 -0.74 6.98 1.69
N ASN A 87 -0.12 6.02 2.37
CA ASN A 87 1.31 5.87 2.35
C ASN A 87 1.73 4.40 2.22
N ALA A 88 2.91 4.16 1.66
CA ALA A 88 3.58 2.87 1.70
C ALA A 88 4.82 2.96 2.60
N ASN A 89 4.94 2.04 3.56
CA ASN A 89 6.10 1.92 4.43
C ASN A 89 6.90 0.66 4.08
N PHE A 90 8.22 0.80 4.06
CA PHE A 90 9.15 -0.29 3.77
C PHE A 90 9.95 -0.64 5.03
N ILE A 91 9.24 -1.19 6.03
CA ILE A 91 9.67 -1.25 7.44
C ILE A 91 10.94 -2.09 7.61
N GLU A 92 11.03 -3.25 6.95
CA GLU A 92 12.21 -4.12 6.93
C GLU A 92 12.31 -4.81 5.57
N PHE A 93 13.20 -4.33 4.71
CA PHE A 93 13.38 -4.90 3.37
C PHE A 93 14.83 -5.38 3.20
N PRO A 94 15.11 -6.68 3.31
CA PRO A 94 16.39 -7.23 2.87
C PRO A 94 16.53 -7.21 1.34
N ALA A 95 15.44 -6.97 0.59
CA ALA A 95 15.56 -6.61 -0.82
C ALA A 95 15.94 -5.13 -0.92
N ARG A 96 17.07 -4.85 -1.55
CA ARG A 96 17.46 -3.47 -1.83
C ARG A 96 16.50 -2.87 -2.85
N LEU A 97 15.90 -1.73 -2.47
CA LEU A 97 15.33 -0.82 -3.46
C LEU A 97 16.47 -0.35 -4.38
N ALA A 98 16.13 -0.14 -5.65
CA ALA A 98 17.10 0.34 -6.63
C ALA A 98 17.67 1.69 -6.17
N PRO A 99 18.96 2.00 -6.43
CA PRO A 99 19.60 3.22 -5.96
C PRO A 99 18.92 4.52 -6.41
N ASP A 100 18.15 4.46 -7.51
CA ASP A 100 17.36 5.54 -8.11
C ASP A 100 15.91 5.57 -7.62
N THR A 101 15.52 4.71 -6.67
CA THR A 101 14.20 4.79 -6.04
C THR A 101 14.17 5.95 -5.05
N ASP A 102 13.16 6.83 -5.19
CA ASP A 102 12.98 8.04 -4.36
C ASP A 102 12.70 7.78 -2.86
N VAL A 103 12.71 6.51 -2.43
CA VAL A 103 12.37 6.10 -1.06
C VAL A 103 13.46 5.16 -0.55
N PRO A 104 14.17 5.50 0.54
CA PRO A 104 15.14 4.60 1.14
C PRO A 104 14.46 3.40 1.82
N VAL A 105 15.21 2.33 2.07
CA VAL A 105 14.77 1.23 2.95
C VAL A 105 14.49 1.78 4.36
N GLY A 106 13.41 1.34 5.01
CA GLY A 106 12.89 1.94 6.24
C GLY A 106 12.10 3.24 6.00
N GLY A 107 12.06 3.71 4.75
CA GLY A 107 11.39 4.94 4.35
C GLY A 107 9.88 4.79 4.16
N LYS A 108 9.27 5.95 3.95
CA LYS A 108 7.83 6.12 3.73
C LYS A 108 7.62 6.83 2.39
N LEU A 109 6.77 6.25 1.54
CA LEU A 109 6.27 6.88 0.33
C LEU A 109 4.87 7.44 0.58
N ASN A 110 4.67 8.73 0.35
CA ASN A 110 3.32 9.27 0.24
C ASN A 110 2.76 8.93 -1.15
N ILE A 111 1.74 8.07 -1.19
CA ILE A 111 1.05 7.66 -2.42
C ILE A 111 0.14 8.79 -2.90
N GLY A 112 -0.46 9.51 -1.96
CA GLY A 112 -1.45 10.56 -2.18
C GLY A 112 -2.86 10.01 -2.05
N TRP A 113 -3.80 10.90 -1.71
CA TRP A 113 -5.22 10.59 -1.61
C TRP A 113 -6.04 11.70 -2.23
N ARG A 114 -7.10 11.32 -2.95
CA ARG A 114 -8.08 12.25 -3.51
C ARG A 114 -9.46 11.63 -3.41
N ASP A 115 -10.37 12.35 -2.77
CA ASP A 115 -11.79 11.95 -2.72
C ASP A 115 -12.36 11.83 -4.13
N ASN A 116 -13.16 10.79 -4.36
CA ASN A 116 -13.67 10.38 -5.67
C ASN A 116 -12.58 10.23 -6.75
N GLY A 117 -11.34 9.96 -6.34
CA GLY A 117 -10.17 9.83 -7.19
C GLY A 117 -9.60 8.42 -7.23
N VAL A 118 -8.46 8.30 -7.92
CA VAL A 118 -7.68 7.06 -7.99
C VAL A 118 -6.24 7.39 -7.58
N ALA A 119 -5.79 6.77 -6.50
CA ALA A 119 -4.39 6.67 -6.13
C ALA A 119 -3.77 5.44 -6.80
N VAL A 120 -2.50 5.52 -7.18
CA VAL A 120 -1.79 4.42 -7.85
C VAL A 120 -0.53 4.07 -7.06
N PHE A 121 -0.36 2.79 -6.76
CA PHE A 121 0.85 2.23 -6.18
C PHE A 121 1.37 1.08 -7.05
N ILE A 122 2.63 1.14 -7.43
CA ILE A 122 3.30 0.12 -8.24
C ILE A 122 4.58 -0.27 -7.51
N LEU A 123 4.78 -1.57 -7.30
CA LEU A 123 6.08 -2.12 -6.95
C LEU A 123 6.54 -3.01 -8.10
N ALA A 124 7.73 -2.71 -8.61
CA ALA A 124 8.27 -3.22 -9.85
C ALA A 124 9.68 -3.78 -9.70
N GLY A 125 10.08 -4.62 -10.63
CA GLY A 125 11.44 -5.15 -10.70
C GLY A 125 11.61 -6.47 -9.94
N GLN A 126 12.85 -6.74 -9.54
CA GLN A 126 13.26 -7.99 -8.93
C GLN A 126 14.09 -7.73 -7.68
N HIS A 127 14.30 -8.78 -6.88
CA HIS A 127 15.17 -8.71 -5.71
C HIS A 127 16.54 -8.09 -6.05
N GLY A 128 16.93 -7.07 -5.29
CA GLY A 128 18.17 -6.30 -5.49
C GLY A 128 18.03 -5.10 -6.43
N ASN A 129 16.90 -4.96 -7.12
CA ASN A 129 16.57 -3.83 -7.98
C ASN A 129 15.04 -3.63 -8.05
N LEU A 130 14.43 -3.42 -6.89
CA LEU A 130 13.00 -3.09 -6.80
C LEU A 130 12.78 -1.59 -6.92
N HIS A 131 11.77 -1.19 -7.70
CA HIS A 131 11.39 0.20 -7.89
C HIS A 131 9.97 0.42 -7.37
N VAL A 132 9.72 1.60 -6.82
CA VAL A 132 8.40 2.01 -6.36
C VAL A 132 7.94 3.21 -7.17
N LEU A 133 6.73 3.14 -7.72
CA LEU A 133 6.12 4.21 -8.51
C LEU A 133 4.74 4.53 -7.98
N LYS A 134 4.31 5.77 -8.21
CA LYS A 134 2.98 6.28 -7.91
C LYS A 134 2.52 7.27 -8.97
N ASN A 135 1.24 7.59 -9.00
CA ASN A 135 0.78 8.72 -9.80
C ASN A 135 1.17 10.06 -9.18
N ALA A 136 1.23 11.10 -10.00
CA ALA A 136 1.24 12.48 -9.50
C ALA A 136 -0.10 12.73 -8.80
N ALA A 137 -0.02 13.28 -7.58
CA ALA A 137 -1.20 13.70 -6.80
C ALA A 137 -1.81 14.96 -7.40
#